data_AF-A0AAD3G0V0-F1
#
_entry.id   AF-A0AAD3G0V0-F1
#
_cell.length_a   1.000
_cell.length_b   1.000
_cell.length_c   1.000
_cell.angle_alpha   90.00
_cell.angle_beta   90.00
_cell.angle_gamma   90.00
#
_symmetry.space_group_name_H-M   'P 1'
#
loop_
_entity.id
_entity.type
_entity.pdbx_description
1 polymer ?
#
loop_
_entity_poly.entity_id
_entity_poly.type
_entity_poly.pdbx_seq_one_letter_code
_entity_poly.pdbx_strand_id
1 'polypeptide(L)'
;MTARTLMRAQWPILLVGLIFAVALALVGANFWRRGSLLLGIGVGVAALLRLVLSEERAGLLVVRGKGIDFVITAMVGAAMVYIAWTIDPLGTG
;
A
#
# COMPACT_ATOMS: atom_id res chain seq x y z
N MET A 1 16.75 -13.03 -17.26
CA MET A 1 16.66 -12.96 -15.79
C MET A 1 15.62 -13.97 -15.32
N THR A 2 15.97 -14.86 -14.38
CA THR A 2 15.10 -15.93 -13.89
C THR A 2 14.08 -15.38 -12.89
N ALA A 3 12.87 -15.96 -12.82
CA ALA A 3 11.79 -15.51 -11.91
C ALA A 3 12.25 -15.40 -10.43
N ARG A 4 13.12 -16.32 -9.99
CA ARG A 4 13.70 -16.34 -8.64
C ARG A 4 14.55 -15.09 -8.33
N THR A 5 15.20 -14.52 -9.33
CA THR A 5 16.02 -13.31 -9.20
C THR A 5 15.15 -12.07 -9.06
N LEU A 6 14.05 -12.00 -9.83
CA LEU A 6 13.04 -10.93 -9.71
C LEU A 6 12.37 -10.96 -8.32
N MET A 7 12.02 -12.15 -7.83
CA MET A 7 11.43 -12.31 -6.50
C MET A 7 12.33 -11.81 -5.37
N ARG A 8 13.63 -12.08 -5.46
CA ARG A 8 14.60 -11.62 -4.44
C ARG A 8 14.87 -10.12 -4.53
N ALA A 9 14.94 -9.56 -5.74
CA ALA A 9 15.23 -8.14 -5.93
C ALA A 9 14.02 -7.23 -5.64
N GLN A 10 12.80 -7.71 -5.92
CA GLN A 10 11.57 -6.91 -5.88
C GLN A 10 10.54 -7.38 -4.84
N TRP A 11 11.00 -8.09 -3.81
CA TRP A 11 10.12 -8.61 -2.75
C TRP A 11 9.19 -7.56 -2.11
N PRO A 12 9.58 -6.27 -1.89
CA PRO A 12 8.68 -5.28 -1.31
C PRO A 12 7.52 -4.95 -2.24
N ILE A 13 7.80 -4.82 -3.55
CA ILE A 13 6.80 -4.55 -4.59
C ILE A 13 5.86 -5.75 -4.73
N LEU A 14 6.39 -6.97 -4.71
CA LEU A 14 5.58 -8.18 -4.80
C LEU A 14 4.66 -8.35 -3.58
N LEU A 15 5.15 -8.04 -2.38
CA LEU A 15 4.37 -8.08 -1.15
C LEU A 15 3.19 -7.09 -1.21
N VAL A 16 3.47 -5.82 -1.51
CA VAL A 16 2.43 -4.79 -1.60
C VAL A 16 1.46 -5.12 -2.74
N GLY A 17 1.97 -5.54 -3.89
CA GLY A 17 1.16 -5.96 -5.04
C GLY A 17 0.23 -7.12 -4.72
N LEU A 18 0.69 -8.10 -3.94
CA LEU A 18 -0.15 -9.21 -3.48
C LEU A 18 -1.27 -8.73 -2.55
N ILE A 19 -0.96 -7.84 -1.60
CA ILE A 19 -1.99 -7.25 -0.71
C ILE A 19 -3.06 -6.53 -1.55
N PHE A 20 -2.63 -5.74 -2.54
CA PHE A 20 -3.54 -5.04 -3.45
C PHE A 20 -4.38 -6.01 -4.29
N ALA A 21 -3.79 -7.09 -4.81
CA ALA A 21 -4.52 -8.09 -5.58
C ALA A 21 -5.65 -8.73 -4.74
N VAL A 22 -5.36 -9.09 -3.48
CA VAL A 22 -6.37 -9.63 -2.55
C VAL A 22 -7.43 -8.57 -2.23
N ALA A 23 -7.03 -7.34 -1.99
CA ALA A 23 -7.94 -6.25 -1.67
C ALA A 23 -8.90 -5.95 -2.83
N LEU A 24 -8.39 -5.91 -4.07
CA LEU A 24 -9.19 -5.73 -5.27
C LEU A 24 -10.11 -6.92 -5.53
N ALA A 25 -9.65 -8.15 -5.26
CA ALA A 25 -10.51 -9.33 -5.34
C ALA A 25 -11.68 -9.25 -4.35
N LEU A 26 -11.45 -8.78 -3.12
CA LEU A 26 -12.50 -8.54 -2.13
C LEU A 26 -13.49 -7.47 -2.60
N VAL A 27 -12.99 -6.35 -3.14
CA VAL A 27 -13.84 -5.30 -3.72
C VAL A 27 -14.69 -5.84 -4.86
N GLY A 28 -14.08 -6.59 -5.80
CA GLY A 28 -14.78 -7.22 -6.92
C GLY A 28 -15.80 -8.26 -6.49
N ALA A 29 -15.58 -8.92 -5.35
CA ALA A 29 -16.53 -9.83 -4.71
C ALA A 29 -17.54 -9.10 -3.79
N ASN A 30 -17.69 -7.78 -3.94
CA ASN A 30 -18.64 -6.93 -3.22
C ASN A 30 -18.39 -6.81 -1.70
N PHE A 31 -17.21 -7.21 -1.20
CA PHE A 31 -16.79 -7.01 0.18
C PHE A 31 -16.14 -5.64 0.39
N TRP A 32 -16.86 -4.57 0.03
CA TRP A 32 -16.36 -3.18 -0.02
C TRP A 32 -15.60 -2.75 1.24
N ARG A 33 -16.15 -2.98 2.43
CA ARG A 33 -15.52 -2.64 3.72
C ARG A 33 -14.19 -3.35 3.94
N ARG A 34 -14.14 -4.65 3.66
CA ARG A 34 -12.93 -5.47 3.87
C ARG A 34 -11.88 -5.14 2.81
N GLY A 35 -12.31 -4.93 1.57
CA GLY A 35 -11.45 -4.56 0.45
C GLY A 35 -10.79 -3.19 0.65
N SER A 36 -11.55 -2.16 1.01
CA SER A 36 -11.01 -0.82 1.27
C SER A 36 -10.10 -0.79 2.51
N LEU A 37 -10.44 -1.53 3.56
CA LEU A 37 -9.57 -1.67 4.73
C LEU A 37 -8.23 -2.31 4.33
N LEU A 38 -8.27 -3.38 3.53
CA LEU A 38 -7.07 -4.08 3.09
C LEU A 38 -6.22 -3.23 2.13
N LEU A 39 -6.84 -2.40 1.29
CA LEU A 39 -6.13 -1.38 0.51
C LEU A 39 -5.39 -0.40 1.42
N GLY A 40 -6.06 0.12 2.45
CA GLY A 40 -5.43 1.01 3.43
C GLY A 40 -4.24 0.36 4.16
N ILE A 41 -4.38 -0.90 4.56
CA ILE A 41 -3.28 -1.68 5.15
C ILE A 41 -2.14 -1.85 4.15
N GLY A 42 -2.43 -2.20 2.89
CA GLY A 42 -1.40 -2.37 1.84
C GLY A 42 -0.59 -1.09 1.59
N VAL A 43 -1.27 0.06 1.56
CA VAL A 43 -0.62 1.38 1.46
C VAL A 43 0.21 1.67 2.71
N GLY A 44 -0.30 1.37 3.91
CA GLY A 44 0.44 1.52 5.16
C GLY A 44 1.72 0.66 5.19
N VAL A 45 1.65 -0.58 4.70
CA VAL A 45 2.81 -1.46 4.53
C VAL A 45 3.81 -0.84 3.56
N ALA A 46 3.37 -0.27 2.45
CA ALA A 46 4.25 0.44 1.52
C ALA A 46 4.95 1.64 2.18
N ALA A 47 4.24 2.42 3.00
CA ALA A 47 4.82 3.52 3.76
C ALA A 47 5.87 3.03 4.77
N LEU A 48 5.62 1.94 5.49
CA LEU A 48 6.59 1.36 6.43
C LEU A 48 7.84 0.83 5.70
N LEU A 49 7.64 0.10 4.59
CA LEU A 49 8.75 -0.36 3.75
C LEU A 49 9.58 0.82 3.26
N ARG A 50 8.94 1.95 2.92
CA ARG A 50 9.64 3.18 2.50
C ARG A 50 10.59 3.69 3.57
N LEU A 51 10.26 3.58 4.86
CA LEU A 51 11.12 3.96 5.98
C LEU A 51 12.29 3.00 6.20
N VAL A 52 12.10 1.71 5.93
CA VAL A 52 13.12 0.67 6.16
C VAL A 52 14.11 0.56 4.99
N LEU A 53 13.68 0.81 3.75
CA LEU A 53 14.55 0.76 2.58
C LEU A 53 15.50 1.97 2.50
N SER A 54 16.75 1.74 2.08
CA SER A 54 17.78 2.78 1.94
C SER A 54 17.52 3.68 0.74
N GLU A 55 17.84 4.96 0.89
CA GLU A 55 17.74 5.98 -0.16
C GLU A 55 19.07 6.11 -0.89
N GLU A 56 19.58 5.03 -1.47
CA GLU A 56 20.84 5.15 -2.21
C GLU A 56 20.59 5.91 -3.52
N ARG A 57 21.11 7.16 -3.52
CA ARG A 57 21.34 8.08 -4.65
C ARG A 57 20.18 9.02 -5.02
N ALA A 58 19.87 9.99 -4.16
CA ALA A 58 18.91 11.05 -4.49
C ALA A 58 19.47 12.16 -5.42
N GLY A 59 20.79 12.29 -5.62
CA GLY A 59 21.37 13.22 -6.62
C GLY A 59 20.70 14.60 -6.66
N LEU A 60 20.51 15.20 -7.85
CA LEU A 60 19.84 16.49 -8.04
C LEU A 60 18.32 16.51 -7.72
N LEU A 61 17.72 15.40 -7.26
CA LEU A 61 16.28 15.25 -6.96
C LEU A 61 15.95 15.28 -5.45
N VAL A 62 16.80 15.94 -4.64
CA VAL A 62 16.63 16.14 -3.18
C VAL A 62 15.32 16.83 -2.77
N VAL A 63 14.53 17.35 -3.72
CA VAL A 63 13.24 18.01 -3.44
C VAL A 63 12.22 17.04 -2.82
N ARG A 64 12.25 15.74 -3.18
CA ARG A 64 11.30 14.75 -2.66
C ARG A 64 12.02 13.75 -1.74
N GLY A 65 12.25 14.16 -0.50
CA GLY A 65 12.89 13.33 0.51
C GLY A 65 12.01 12.18 1.01
N LYS A 66 12.64 11.19 1.66
CA LYS A 66 12.01 10.03 2.33
C LYS A 66 10.75 10.37 3.11
N GLY A 67 10.84 11.44 3.91
CA GLY A 67 9.79 11.86 4.82
C GLY A 67 8.53 12.32 4.09
N ILE A 68 8.68 13.09 3.00
CA ILE A 68 7.53 13.57 2.21
C ILE A 68 6.83 12.38 1.55
N ASP A 69 7.58 11.43 1.00
CA ASP A 69 7.01 10.24 0.39
C ASP A 69 6.26 9.39 1.44
N PHE A 70 6.88 9.14 2.60
CA PHE A 70 6.22 8.47 3.72
C PHE A 70 4.94 9.17 4.16
N VAL A 71 4.96 10.49 4.36
CA VAL A 71 3.79 11.25 4.82
C VAL A 71 2.66 11.19 3.80
N ILE A 72 2.95 11.38 2.51
CA ILE A 72 1.94 11.28 1.45
C ILE A 72 1.36 9.88 1.39
N THR A 73 2.21 8.84 1.37
CA THR A 73 1.72 7.45 1.33
C THR A 73 0.92 7.11 2.59
N ALA A 74 1.37 7.54 3.77
CA ALA A 74 0.64 7.34 5.03
C ALA A 74 -0.72 8.05 5.03
N MET A 75 -0.81 9.28 4.51
CA MET A 75 -2.08 9.99 4.34
C MET A 75 -3.05 9.24 3.43
N VAL A 76 -2.58 8.68 2.32
CA VAL A 76 -3.40 7.85 1.42
C VAL A 76 -3.89 6.59 2.15
N GLY A 77 -3.01 5.92 2.92
CA GLY A 77 -3.39 4.76 3.72
C GLY A 77 -4.44 5.11 4.78
N ALA A 78 -4.26 6.22 5.50
CA ALA A 78 -5.20 6.71 6.50
C ALA A 78 -6.56 7.06 5.89
N ALA A 79 -6.57 7.73 4.73
CA ALA A 79 -7.79 8.03 3.99
C ALA A 79 -8.55 6.77 3.58
N MET A 80 -7.83 5.71 3.17
CA MET A 80 -8.46 4.44 2.83
C MET A 80 -9.04 3.70 4.02
N VAL A 81 -8.34 3.71 5.16
CA VAL A 81 -8.87 3.18 6.42
C VAL A 81 -10.10 3.96 6.87
N TYR A 82 -10.08 5.30 6.72
CA TYR A 82 -11.24 6.15 7.03
C TYR A 82 -12.45 5.79 6.14
N ILE A 83 -12.25 5.64 4.83
CA ILE A 83 -13.31 5.19 3.91
C ILE A 83 -13.84 3.81 4.30
N ALA A 84 -12.97 2.88 4.69
CA ALA A 84 -13.40 1.58 5.17
C ALA A 84 -14.25 1.68 6.44
N TRP A 85 -13.89 2.60 7.34
CA TRP A 85 -14.62 2.84 8.58
C TRP A 85 -16.01 3.45 8.35
N THR A 86 -16.19 4.24 7.29
CA THR A 86 -17.50 4.83 6.95
C THR A 86 -18.48 3.84 6.32
N ILE A 87 -18.03 2.64 5.93
CA ILE A 87 -18.90 1.61 5.33
C ILE A 87 -19.56 0.80 6.44
N ASP A 88 -20.89 0.72 6.38
CA ASP A 88 -21.69 -0.05 7.34
C ASP A 88 -21.31 -1.54 7.30
N PRO A 89 -21.09 -2.19 8.47
CA PRO A 89 -20.67 -3.59 8.53
C PRO A 89 -21.77 -4.59 8.17
N LEU A 90 -23.03 -4.19 8.24
CA LEU A 90 -24.23 -4.99 7.94
C LEU A 90 -24.76 -4.73 6.53
N GLY A 91 -24.32 -3.65 5.87
CA GLY A 91 -24.70 -3.31 4.50
C GLY A 91 -26.13 -2.79 4.37
N THR A 92 -26.70 -2.25 5.44
CA THR A 92 -28.12 -1.82 5.51
C THR A 92 -28.34 -0.37 5.08
N GLY A 93 -27.49 0.16 4.19
CA GLY A 93 -27.58 1.52 3.65
C GLY A 93 -28.60 1.66 2.53
#